data_AF-A0A8S2HJ83-F1
#
_entry.id   AF-A0A8S2HJ83-F1
#
_cell.length_a   1.000
_cell.length_b   1.000
_cell.length_c   1.000
_cell.angle_alpha   90.00
_cell.angle_beta   90.00
_cell.angle_gamma   90.00
#
_symmetry.space_group_name_H-M   'P 1'
#
loop_
_entity.id
_entity.type
_entity.pdbx_description
1 polymer ?
#
loop_
_entity_poly.entity_id
_entity_poly.type
_entity_poly.pdbx_seq_one_letter_code
_entity_poly.pdbx_strand_id
1 'polypeptide(L)'
;MWKSNPDPYSDTEPEQWAQYSKAECDILEKAYQQQQKQVEFDSYIVDMENKLQIKKSDKTRQRPIKRIEVDSDVNLVEKPVWMWKSNPNPYLMAEPEQWTNYSEVECEVLEEAYQQKQKLFELDDYIVDIENGFHAKKSGASKQRPIRRILVDPTARHLREERFSIPQKPIKSDSDQQHFCFIIAEWLLKNKKDKDDHPKWVEQAAKGIYQEGLNLGKRVEAAYLARKLREVKDKQQHEIVRRCIHLYTKETFLY
;
A
#
# COMPACT_ATOMS: atom_id res chain seq x y z
N MET A 1 12.75 4.80 -17.77
CA MET A 1 13.66 4.31 -16.70
C MET A 1 15.06 4.18 -17.26
N TRP A 2 16.09 4.22 -16.42
CA TRP A 2 17.51 4.03 -16.78
C TRP A 2 18.17 2.99 -15.86
N LYS A 3 19.17 2.26 -16.36
CA LYS A 3 19.85 1.21 -15.58
C LYS A 3 20.79 1.83 -14.55
N SER A 4 20.48 1.62 -13.27
CA SER A 4 21.08 2.36 -12.15
C SER A 4 22.28 1.68 -11.48
N ASN A 5 22.62 0.46 -11.89
CA ASN A 5 23.81 -0.25 -11.41
C ASN A 5 25.09 0.61 -11.55
N PRO A 6 26.09 0.44 -10.66
CA PRO A 6 27.40 1.08 -10.81
C PRO A 6 28.06 0.75 -12.14
N ASP A 7 28.02 -0.54 -12.53
CA ASP A 7 28.28 -1.00 -13.89
C ASP A 7 26.96 -1.34 -14.59
N PRO A 8 26.48 -0.50 -15.52
CA PRO A 8 25.23 -0.73 -16.24
C PRO A 8 25.28 -1.92 -17.20
N TYR A 9 26.45 -2.53 -17.44
CA TYR A 9 26.59 -3.68 -18.33
C TYR A 9 27.02 -4.96 -17.61
N SER A 10 27.05 -4.95 -16.27
CA SER A 10 27.30 -6.17 -15.50
C SER A 10 26.14 -7.16 -15.66
N ASP A 11 26.51 -8.42 -15.93
CA ASP A 11 25.61 -9.58 -15.96
C ASP A 11 25.58 -10.34 -14.61
N THR A 12 26.46 -9.97 -13.68
CA THR A 12 26.58 -10.63 -12.37
C THR A 12 25.76 -9.96 -11.28
N GLU A 13 25.36 -8.70 -11.50
CA GLU A 13 24.50 -7.96 -10.58
C GLU A 13 23.03 -8.06 -10.99
N PRO A 14 22.08 -8.14 -10.04
CA PRO A 14 20.66 -8.04 -10.37
C PRO A 14 20.38 -6.71 -11.06
N GLU A 15 19.55 -6.73 -12.10
CA GLU A 15 19.17 -5.52 -12.82
C GLU A 15 18.45 -4.53 -11.92
N GLN A 16 18.99 -3.33 -11.80
CA GLN A 16 18.33 -2.23 -11.11
C GLN A 16 17.96 -1.14 -12.13
N TRP A 17 16.71 -0.73 -12.09
CA TRP A 17 16.16 0.31 -12.95
C TRP A 17 15.64 1.45 -12.09
N ALA A 18 16.11 2.66 -12.34
CA ALA A 18 15.61 3.87 -11.71
C ALA A 18 14.63 4.59 -12.64
N GLN A 19 13.57 5.17 -12.06
CA GLN A 19 12.65 6.02 -12.79
C GLN A 19 13.27 7.42 -12.97
N TYR A 20 12.96 8.07 -14.10
CA TYR A 20 13.17 9.51 -14.22
C TYR A 20 12.18 10.25 -13.32
N SER A 21 12.44 11.51 -12.98
CA SER A 21 11.42 12.32 -12.31
C SER A 21 10.18 12.47 -13.20
N LYS A 22 9.02 12.78 -12.60
CA LYS A 22 7.77 12.96 -13.35
C LYS A 22 7.91 13.98 -14.48
N ALA A 23 8.53 15.13 -14.20
CA ALA A 23 8.74 16.18 -15.19
C ALA A 23 9.65 15.72 -16.35
N GLU A 24 10.72 14.99 -16.06
CA GLU A 24 11.59 14.42 -17.10
C GLU A 24 10.86 13.35 -17.93
N CYS A 25 10.05 12.50 -17.28
CA CYS A 25 9.17 11.54 -17.95
C CYS A 25 8.22 12.24 -18.93
N ASP A 26 7.57 13.32 -18.52
CA ASP A 26 6.63 14.08 -19.38
C ASP A 26 7.35 14.67 -20.61
N ILE A 27 8.57 15.20 -20.42
CA ILE A 27 9.40 15.73 -21.51
C ILE A 27 9.79 14.62 -22.48
N LEU A 28 10.27 13.48 -21.96
CA LEU A 28 10.68 12.33 -22.76
C LEU A 28 9.52 11.72 -23.54
N GLU A 29 8.34 11.64 -22.94
CA GLU A 29 7.15 11.11 -23.60
C GLU A 29 6.68 12.05 -24.73
N LYS A 30 6.69 13.37 -24.51
CA LYS A 30 6.39 14.35 -25.56
C LYS A 30 7.40 14.26 -26.72
N ALA A 31 8.68 14.12 -26.41
CA ALA A 31 9.73 13.96 -27.43
C ALA A 31 9.58 12.66 -28.22
N TYR A 32 9.21 11.56 -27.54
CA TYR A 32 8.92 10.28 -28.15
C TYR A 32 7.73 10.38 -29.14
N GLN A 33 6.63 11.02 -28.72
CA GLN A 33 5.46 11.25 -29.57
C GLN A 33 5.78 12.12 -30.80
N GLN A 34 6.71 13.06 -30.65
CA GLN A 34 7.21 13.92 -31.73
C GLN A 34 8.31 13.25 -32.57
N GLN A 35 8.64 11.98 -32.30
CA GLN A 35 9.71 11.22 -32.97
C GLN A 35 11.07 11.93 -32.93
N GLN A 36 11.34 12.67 -31.85
CA GLN A 36 12.65 13.28 -31.65
C GLN A 36 13.69 12.18 -31.39
N LYS A 37 14.87 12.32 -32.01
CA LYS A 37 15.98 11.36 -31.84
C LYS A 37 16.66 11.49 -30.48
N GLN A 38 16.74 12.71 -29.95
CA GLN A 38 17.47 13.01 -28.72
C GLN A 38 16.76 14.08 -27.89
N VAL A 39 16.91 14.00 -26.57
CA VAL A 39 16.42 14.99 -25.61
C VAL A 39 17.57 15.40 -24.70
N GLU A 40 17.76 16.69 -24.50
CA GLU A 40 18.86 17.24 -23.71
C GLU A 40 18.36 17.75 -22.35
N PHE A 41 18.96 17.25 -21.26
CA PHE A 41 18.77 17.71 -19.88
C PHE A 41 20.05 18.38 -19.38
N ASP A 42 20.02 19.03 -18.22
CA ASP A 42 21.18 19.81 -17.71
C ASP A 42 22.48 19.00 -17.66
N SER A 43 22.41 17.74 -17.20
CA SER A 43 23.61 16.91 -16.94
C SER A 43 23.79 15.72 -17.90
N TYR A 44 22.79 15.41 -18.73
CA TYR A 44 22.83 14.25 -19.64
C TYR A 44 21.99 14.47 -20.90
N ILE A 45 22.23 13.64 -21.90
CA ILE A 45 21.45 13.56 -23.14
C ILE A 45 20.80 12.18 -23.19
N VAL A 46 19.54 12.12 -23.55
CA VAL A 46 18.81 10.86 -23.77
C VAL A 46 18.70 10.64 -25.27
N ASP A 47 19.40 9.63 -25.77
CA ASP A 47 19.32 9.13 -27.13
C ASP A 47 18.17 8.10 -27.22
N MET A 48 17.06 8.53 -27.81
CA MET A 48 15.83 7.75 -27.91
C MET A 48 15.93 6.66 -28.98
N GLU A 49 16.77 6.87 -29.99
CA GLU A 49 16.99 5.94 -31.11
C GLU A 49 17.82 4.74 -30.64
N ASN A 50 18.92 5.03 -29.95
CA ASN A 50 19.83 3.99 -29.43
C ASN A 50 19.41 3.48 -28.04
N LYS A 51 18.41 4.10 -27.41
CA LYS A 51 17.95 3.81 -26.05
C LYS A 51 19.07 3.93 -25.01
N LEU A 52 19.77 5.06 -25.04
CA LEU A 52 20.90 5.35 -24.15
C LEU A 52 20.75 6.71 -23.47
N GLN A 53 21.18 6.79 -22.22
CA GLN A 53 21.47 8.05 -21.53
C GLN A 53 22.98 8.26 -21.53
N ILE A 54 23.41 9.44 -21.99
CA ILE A 54 24.83 9.80 -22.15
C ILE A 54 25.13 10.99 -21.22
N LYS A 55 26.08 10.83 -20.31
CA LYS A 55 26.47 11.94 -19.41
C LYS A 55 27.19 13.02 -20.22
N LYS A 56 26.78 14.30 -20.10
CA LYS A 56 27.39 15.39 -20.89
C LYS A 56 28.87 15.61 -20.58
N SER A 57 29.23 15.51 -19.30
CA SER A 57 30.62 15.70 -18.84
C SER A 57 31.56 14.57 -19.29
N ASP A 58 31.01 13.41 -19.65
CA ASP A 58 31.78 12.21 -19.98
C ASP A 58 30.95 11.31 -20.92
N LYS A 59 31.16 11.46 -22.23
CA LYS A 59 30.41 10.74 -23.27
C LYS A 59 30.66 9.23 -23.26
N THR A 60 31.67 8.75 -22.54
CA THR A 60 31.93 7.31 -22.38
C THR A 60 31.00 6.69 -21.34
N ARG A 61 30.46 7.49 -20.41
CA ARG A 61 29.47 7.04 -19.43
C ARG A 61 28.08 7.03 -20.03
N GLN A 62 27.70 5.85 -20.51
CA GLN A 62 26.41 5.58 -21.11
C GLN A 62 25.62 4.59 -20.26
N ARG A 63 24.30 4.76 -20.21
CA ARG A 63 23.39 3.87 -19.47
C ARG A 63 22.23 3.47 -20.37
N PRO A 64 21.88 2.18 -20.46
CA PRO A 64 20.66 1.76 -21.13
C PRO A 64 19.41 2.40 -20.53
N ILE A 65 18.47 2.78 -21.38
CA ILE A 65 17.15 3.26 -20.99
C ILE A 65 16.06 2.32 -21.52
N LYS A 66 14.92 2.32 -20.85
CA LYS A 66 13.71 1.69 -21.38
C LYS A 66 12.47 2.52 -21.07
N ARG A 67 11.56 2.56 -22.04
CA ARG A 67 10.19 3.02 -21.86
C ARG A 67 9.38 1.84 -21.35
N ILE A 68 8.63 2.05 -20.28
CA ILE A 68 7.68 1.07 -19.75
C ILE A 68 6.33 1.74 -19.84
N GLU A 69 5.42 1.10 -20.56
CA GLU A 69 4.02 1.44 -20.48
C GLU A 69 3.53 0.89 -19.14
N VAL A 70 3.34 1.80 -18.19
CA VAL A 70 2.56 1.46 -17.01
C VAL A 70 1.13 1.42 -17.50
N ASP A 71 0.49 0.26 -17.41
CA ASP A 71 -0.93 0.12 -17.76
C ASP A 71 -1.70 1.27 -17.12
N SER A 72 -2.39 2.04 -17.97
CA SER A 72 -3.18 3.22 -17.58
C SER A 72 -4.29 2.94 -16.55
N ASP A 73 -4.52 1.68 -16.23
CA ASP A 73 -5.34 1.23 -15.10
C ASP A 73 -4.69 1.48 -13.73
N VAL A 74 -3.38 1.75 -13.68
CA VAL A 74 -2.75 2.40 -12.53
C VAL A 74 -2.81 3.90 -12.73
N ASN A 75 -4.03 4.41 -12.85
CA ASN A 75 -4.28 5.79 -12.50
C ASN A 75 -3.75 5.93 -11.06
N LEU A 76 -2.60 6.57 -10.89
CA LEU A 76 -2.03 6.94 -9.59
C LEU A 76 -2.93 8.06 -9.04
N VAL A 77 -4.20 7.73 -8.79
CA VAL A 77 -5.15 8.59 -8.12
C VAL A 77 -4.54 8.84 -6.77
N GLU A 78 -4.32 10.10 -6.47
CA GLU A 78 -3.82 10.50 -5.16
C GLU A 78 -4.68 9.83 -4.09
N LYS A 79 -4.04 9.08 -3.20
CA LYS A 79 -4.78 8.34 -2.18
C LYS A 79 -5.09 9.31 -1.04
N PRO A 80 -6.33 9.40 -0.57
CA PRO A 80 -6.60 10.10 0.67
C PRO A 80 -5.93 9.39 1.84
N VAL A 81 -5.19 10.16 2.63
CA VAL A 81 -4.63 9.75 3.91
C VAL A 81 -5.14 10.68 5.00
N TRP A 82 -5.57 10.08 6.09
CA TRP A 82 -6.01 10.79 7.27
C TRP A 82 -4.86 10.84 8.27
N MET A 83 -4.69 12.00 8.92
CA MET A 83 -3.70 12.22 9.96
C MET A 83 -4.34 12.90 11.17
N TRP A 84 -3.73 12.77 12.33
CA TRP A 84 -4.08 13.49 13.55
C TRP A 84 -2.85 14.19 14.14
N LYS A 85 -3.07 15.34 14.80
CA LYS A 85 -1.98 16.14 15.38
C LYS A 85 -1.51 15.51 16.69
N SER A 86 -0.28 15.00 16.70
CA SER A 86 0.26 14.15 17.75
C SER A 86 1.08 14.87 18.81
N ASN A 87 1.29 16.19 18.67
CA ASN A 87 1.92 17.03 19.71
C ASN A 87 1.29 16.78 21.10
N PRO A 88 2.06 16.81 22.20
CA PRO A 88 1.52 16.68 23.55
C PRO A 88 0.40 17.69 23.86
N ASN A 89 0.58 18.94 23.39
CA ASN A 89 -0.47 19.95 23.34
C ASN A 89 -0.67 20.39 21.87
N PRO A 90 -1.74 19.95 21.19
CA PRO A 90 -1.94 20.23 19.76
C PRO A 90 -2.25 21.70 19.43
N TYR A 91 -2.49 22.54 20.45
CA TYR A 91 -2.87 23.94 20.30
C TYR A 91 -1.73 24.93 20.58
N LEU A 92 -0.56 24.47 21.04
CA LEU A 92 0.61 25.35 21.20
C LEU A 92 1.24 25.63 19.83
N MET A 93 1.32 26.90 19.46
CA MET A 93 1.96 27.34 18.21
C MET A 93 3.50 27.40 18.30
N ALA A 94 4.06 27.29 19.50
CA ALA A 94 5.51 27.39 19.71
C ALA A 94 6.28 26.14 19.29
N GLU A 95 5.61 24.99 19.14
CA GLU A 95 6.23 23.72 18.76
C GLU A 95 5.99 23.43 17.27
N PRO A 96 6.96 22.79 16.58
CA PRO A 96 6.74 22.31 15.22
C PRO A 96 5.59 21.30 15.20
N GLU A 97 4.76 21.38 14.17
CA GLU A 97 3.61 20.48 14.04
C GLU A 97 4.05 19.04 13.81
N GLN A 98 3.52 18.13 14.62
CA GLN A 98 3.70 16.70 14.48
C GLN A 98 2.38 16.08 14.07
N TRP A 99 2.39 15.39 12.95
CA TRP A 99 1.23 14.72 12.39
C TRP A 99 1.52 13.22 12.29
N THR A 100 0.62 12.41 12.83
CA THR A 100 0.71 10.95 12.79
C THR A 100 -0.41 10.42 11.91
N ASN A 101 -0.09 9.45 11.06
CA ASN A 101 -1.08 8.79 10.21
C ASN A 101 -2.02 7.94 11.07
N TYR A 102 -3.28 7.87 10.66
CA TYR A 102 -4.10 6.73 11.03
C TYR A 102 -3.59 5.47 10.30
N SER A 103 -3.90 4.28 10.83
CA SER A 103 -3.61 3.04 10.12
C SER A 103 -4.30 3.01 8.74
N GLU A 104 -3.84 2.12 7.86
CA GLU A 104 -4.42 2.00 6.52
C GLU A 104 -5.93 1.72 6.55
N VAL A 105 -6.39 0.86 7.48
CA VAL A 105 -7.82 0.55 7.60
C VAL A 105 -8.60 1.71 8.18
N GLU A 106 -8.09 2.35 9.23
CA GLU A 106 -8.74 3.54 9.80
C GLU A 106 -8.86 4.66 8.76
N CYS A 107 -7.84 4.88 7.94
CA CYS A 107 -7.90 5.83 6.82
C CYS A 107 -9.03 5.46 5.83
N GLU A 108 -9.18 4.19 5.47
CA GLU A 108 -10.23 3.74 4.55
C GLU A 108 -11.62 3.87 5.15
N VAL A 109 -11.77 3.56 6.43
CA VAL A 109 -13.02 3.72 7.18
C VAL A 109 -13.41 5.20 7.28
N LEU A 110 -12.47 6.08 7.64
CA LEU A 110 -12.70 7.52 7.70
C LEU A 110 -13.03 8.11 6.34
N GLU A 111 -12.37 7.64 5.29
CA GLU A 111 -12.67 8.07 3.93
C GLU A 111 -14.08 7.63 3.48
N GLU A 112 -14.51 6.40 3.79
CA GLU A 112 -15.88 5.97 3.53
C GLU A 112 -16.91 6.84 4.28
N ALA A 113 -16.65 7.17 5.55
CA ALA A 113 -17.53 8.05 6.34
C ALA A 113 -17.58 9.48 5.77
N TYR A 114 -16.44 10.02 5.35
CA TYR A 114 -16.33 11.32 4.70
C TYR A 114 -17.11 11.37 3.38
N GLN A 115 -16.95 10.35 2.53
CA GLN A 115 -17.68 10.24 1.25
C GLN A 115 -19.20 10.14 1.46
N GLN A 116 -19.62 9.51 2.56
CA GLN A 116 -21.03 9.44 2.97
C GLN A 116 -21.54 10.72 3.67
N LYS A 117 -20.72 11.77 3.76
CA LYS A 117 -21.04 13.05 4.41
C LYS A 117 -21.46 12.88 5.88
N GLN A 118 -20.88 11.89 6.57
CA GLN A 118 -21.10 11.74 8.00
C GLN A 118 -20.35 12.85 8.75
N LYS A 119 -21.03 13.49 9.71
CA LYS A 119 -20.46 14.57 10.52
C LYS A 119 -19.66 14.02 11.70
N LEU A 120 -20.25 13.07 12.41
CA LEU A 120 -19.67 12.38 13.54
C LEU A 120 -19.54 10.90 13.23
N PHE A 121 -18.39 10.32 13.54
CA PHE A 121 -18.07 8.93 13.29
C PHE A 121 -17.40 8.31 14.52
N GLU A 122 -17.84 7.12 14.93
CA GLU A 122 -17.17 6.38 16.00
C GLU A 122 -16.08 5.49 15.40
N LEU A 123 -14.84 5.71 15.82
CA LEU A 123 -13.68 4.91 15.43
C LEU A 123 -13.10 4.22 16.67
N ASP A 124 -13.59 3.02 16.96
CA ASP A 124 -13.21 2.20 18.13
C ASP A 124 -13.22 3.01 19.45
N ASP A 125 -12.06 3.34 20.00
CA ASP A 125 -11.90 4.11 21.24
C ASP A 125 -12.08 5.63 21.06
N TYR A 126 -12.33 6.09 19.85
CA TYR A 126 -12.40 7.50 19.48
C TYR A 126 -13.77 7.89 18.91
N ILE A 127 -14.09 9.17 19.07
CA ILE A 127 -15.14 9.86 18.33
C ILE A 127 -14.43 10.86 17.42
N VAL A 128 -14.76 10.82 16.13
CA VAL A 128 -14.18 11.64 15.09
C VAL A 128 -15.26 12.58 14.56
N ASP A 129 -15.04 13.87 14.73
CA ASP A 129 -15.84 14.93 14.11
C ASP A 129 -15.17 15.32 12.80
N ILE A 130 -15.70 14.78 11.71
CA ILE A 130 -15.19 14.97 10.35
C ILE A 130 -15.48 16.40 9.87
N GLU A 131 -16.62 16.99 10.29
CA GLU A 131 -17.05 18.32 9.89
C GLU A 131 -16.16 19.40 10.51
N ASN A 132 -15.86 19.27 11.80
CA ASN A 132 -15.05 20.23 12.54
C ASN A 132 -13.55 19.87 12.59
N GLY A 133 -13.17 18.70 12.06
CA GLY A 133 -11.78 18.31 11.92
C GLY A 133 -11.07 18.02 13.24
N PHE A 134 -11.70 17.27 14.15
CA PHE A 134 -11.04 16.79 15.36
C PHE A 134 -11.44 15.35 15.72
N HIS A 135 -10.61 14.71 16.55
CA HIS A 135 -10.96 13.46 17.22
C HIS A 135 -10.79 13.58 18.74
N ALA A 136 -11.49 12.76 19.49
CA ALA A 136 -11.39 12.70 20.95
C ALA A 136 -11.53 11.26 21.43
N LYS A 137 -10.80 10.90 22.49
CA LYS A 137 -10.95 9.59 23.12
C LYS A 137 -12.29 9.50 23.85
N LYS A 138 -13.03 8.41 23.69
CA LYS A 138 -14.34 8.16 24.34
C LYS A 138 -14.25 8.25 25.86
N SER A 139 -13.16 7.73 26.44
CA SER A 139 -12.94 7.77 27.91
C SER A 139 -12.45 9.12 28.44
N GLY A 140 -12.22 10.11 27.58
CA GLY A 140 -11.63 11.40 27.96
C GLY A 140 -11.89 12.49 26.92
N ALA A 141 -13.16 12.88 26.77
CA ALA A 141 -13.63 13.83 25.76
C ALA A 141 -12.98 15.23 25.84
N SER A 142 -12.30 15.56 26.95
CA SER A 142 -11.60 16.84 27.12
C SER A 142 -10.31 16.95 26.31
N LYS A 143 -9.76 15.84 25.82
CA LYS A 143 -8.54 15.84 24.99
C LYS A 143 -8.90 15.65 23.53
N GLN A 144 -9.31 16.75 22.90
CA GLN A 144 -9.50 16.81 21.46
C GLN A 144 -8.15 17.00 20.76
N ARG A 145 -8.00 16.41 19.57
CA ARG A 145 -6.86 16.70 18.69
C ARG A 145 -7.36 16.96 17.27
N PRO A 146 -6.79 17.96 16.58
CA PRO A 146 -7.09 18.21 15.17
C PRO A 146 -6.76 16.99 14.30
N ILE A 147 -7.58 16.79 13.26
CA ILE A 147 -7.35 15.81 12.21
C ILE A 147 -7.30 16.53 10.86
N ARG A 148 -6.67 15.92 9.87
CA ARG A 148 -6.69 16.42 8.50
C ARG A 148 -6.69 15.28 7.49
N ARG A 149 -7.27 15.57 6.33
CA ARG A 149 -7.22 14.74 5.13
C ARG A 149 -6.23 15.35 4.16
N ILE A 150 -5.28 14.56 3.68
CA ILE A 150 -4.34 14.95 2.63
C ILE A 150 -4.42 13.97 1.47
N LEU A 151 -4.06 14.43 0.28
CA LEU A 151 -3.90 13.60 -0.90
C LEU A 151 -2.41 13.30 -1.04
N VAL A 152 -2.04 12.03 -1.01
CA VAL A 152 -0.65 11.59 -1.14
C VAL A 152 -0.45 10.80 -2.42
N ASP A 153 0.75 10.92 -2.98
CA ASP A 153 1.18 10.09 -4.09
C ASP A 153 1.15 8.62 -3.65
N PRO A 154 0.43 7.73 -4.35
CA PRO A 154 0.35 6.31 -4.01
C PRO A 154 1.72 5.61 -4.05
N THR A 155 2.73 6.15 -4.73
CA THR A 155 4.12 5.64 -4.71
C THR A 155 4.83 5.90 -3.38
N ALA A 156 4.34 6.86 -2.57
CA ALA A 156 4.87 7.15 -1.24
C ALA A 156 4.41 6.15 -0.16
N ARG A 157 3.64 5.11 -0.53
CA ARG A 157 3.24 4.06 0.40
C ARG A 157 4.47 3.36 0.98
N HIS A 158 4.55 3.39 2.30
CA HIS A 158 5.44 2.51 3.03
C HIS A 158 4.73 1.15 3.10
N LEU A 159 5.16 0.21 2.26
CA LEU A 159 4.86 -1.19 2.52
C LEU A 159 5.44 -1.53 3.89
N ARG A 160 4.73 -2.31 4.70
CA ARG A 160 5.27 -2.87 5.95
C ARG A 160 6.38 -3.85 5.60
N GLU A 161 7.60 -3.36 5.43
CA GLU A 161 8.78 -4.15 5.05
C GLU A 161 8.98 -5.32 6.01
N GLU A 162 8.62 -5.18 7.29
CA GLU A 162 8.69 -6.23 8.30
C GLU A 162 7.80 -7.45 7.99
N ARG A 163 6.79 -7.29 7.11
CA ARG A 163 5.94 -8.39 6.64
C ARG A 163 6.49 -9.09 5.40
N PHE A 164 7.44 -8.46 4.73
CA PHE A 164 8.15 -9.00 3.57
C PHE A 164 9.54 -9.46 3.99
N SER A 165 9.60 -10.47 4.87
CA SER A 165 10.88 -11.09 5.20
C SER A 165 11.46 -11.79 3.97
N ILE A 166 12.74 -11.56 3.68
CA ILE A 166 13.51 -12.42 2.78
C ILE A 166 13.40 -13.84 3.36
N PRO A 167 12.91 -14.84 2.61
CA PRO A 167 12.88 -16.20 3.11
C PRO A 167 14.31 -16.58 3.50
N GLN A 168 14.56 -16.80 4.80
CA GLN A 168 15.91 -17.04 5.33
C GLN A 168 16.59 -18.26 4.70
N LYS A 169 15.82 -19.10 4.02
CA LYS A 169 16.32 -20.09 3.07
C LYS A 169 15.41 -20.06 1.85
N PRO A 170 15.94 -20.03 0.60
CA PRO A 170 15.13 -20.40 -0.55
C PRO A 170 14.49 -21.75 -0.22
N ILE A 171 13.20 -21.90 -0.51
CA ILE A 171 12.47 -23.14 -0.30
C ILE A 171 13.17 -24.19 -1.17
N LYS A 172 14.15 -24.89 -0.61
CA LYS A 172 14.62 -26.15 -1.15
C LYS A 172 13.44 -27.08 -0.95
N SER A 173 12.90 -27.56 -2.07
CA SER A 173 11.67 -28.34 -2.15
C SER A 173 11.72 -29.70 -1.45
N ASP A 174 12.69 -29.93 -0.56
CA ASP A 174 12.89 -31.20 0.11
C ASP A 174 13.00 -31.00 1.62
N SER A 175 12.05 -31.61 2.32
CA SER A 175 11.99 -31.90 3.75
C SER A 175 11.75 -30.74 4.74
N ASP A 176 10.65 -30.90 5.49
CA ASP A 176 10.42 -30.42 6.87
C ASP A 176 10.11 -28.94 7.17
N GLN A 177 9.50 -28.20 6.25
CA GLN A 177 8.78 -26.95 6.59
C GLN A 177 7.32 -27.19 7.02
N GLN A 178 7.12 -28.08 7.99
CA GLN A 178 5.76 -28.48 8.37
C GLN A 178 5.01 -27.41 9.17
N HIS A 179 5.62 -26.44 9.87
CA HIS A 179 4.84 -25.70 10.89
C HIS A 179 3.82 -24.68 10.35
N PHE A 180 4.17 -23.86 9.35
CA PHE A 180 3.20 -22.90 8.77
C PHE A 180 2.20 -23.60 7.82
N CYS A 181 2.68 -24.63 7.13
CA CYS A 181 1.83 -25.52 6.34
C CYS A 181 0.94 -26.42 7.22
N PHE A 182 1.29 -26.71 8.48
CA PHE A 182 0.54 -27.68 9.28
C PHE A 182 -0.84 -27.15 9.66
N ILE A 183 -0.98 -25.88 10.04
CA ILE A 183 -2.30 -25.32 10.38
C ILE A 183 -3.19 -25.29 9.13
N ILE A 184 -2.65 -24.85 7.99
CA ILE A 184 -3.37 -24.82 6.71
C ILE A 184 -3.68 -26.26 6.25
N ALA A 185 -2.73 -27.18 6.35
CA ALA A 185 -2.88 -28.57 5.95
C ALA A 185 -3.83 -29.34 6.86
N GLU A 186 -3.77 -29.15 8.18
CA GLU A 186 -4.73 -29.69 9.15
C GLU A 186 -6.12 -29.15 8.89
N TRP A 187 -6.24 -27.84 8.68
CA TRP A 187 -7.52 -27.23 8.35
C TRP A 187 -8.07 -27.80 7.03
N LEU A 188 -7.23 -27.89 5.99
CA LEU A 188 -7.60 -28.52 4.72
C LEU A 188 -7.97 -30.00 4.90
N LEU A 189 -7.25 -30.75 5.75
CA LEU A 189 -7.53 -32.16 6.05
C LEU A 189 -8.85 -32.34 6.80
N LYS A 190 -9.14 -31.48 7.78
CA LYS A 190 -10.40 -31.46 8.54
C LYS A 190 -11.58 -31.05 7.67
N ASN A 191 -11.37 -30.15 6.70
CA ASN A 191 -12.42 -29.57 5.86
C ASN A 191 -12.46 -30.15 4.43
N LYS A 192 -11.71 -31.24 4.16
CA LYS A 192 -11.57 -31.89 2.83
C LYS A 192 -12.87 -32.41 2.20
N LYS A 193 -13.97 -32.48 2.97
CA LYS A 193 -15.29 -32.95 2.52
C LYS A 193 -16.16 -31.84 1.91
N ASP A 194 -15.82 -30.57 2.13
CA ASP A 194 -16.63 -29.39 1.75
C ASP A 194 -15.95 -28.56 0.63
N LYS A 195 -15.27 -29.22 -0.31
CA LYS A 195 -14.31 -28.59 -1.25
C LYS A 195 -14.86 -27.44 -2.11
N ASP A 196 -16.18 -27.33 -2.26
CA ASP A 196 -16.81 -26.36 -3.17
C ASP A 196 -17.67 -25.29 -2.49
N ASP A 197 -17.72 -25.21 -1.15
CA ASP A 197 -18.51 -24.17 -0.46
C ASP A 197 -17.64 -22.98 -0.02
N HIS A 198 -16.98 -22.36 -1.01
CA HIS A 198 -16.22 -21.13 -0.79
C HIS A 198 -17.02 -20.01 -0.09
N PRO A 199 -18.31 -19.77 -0.42
CA PRO A 199 -19.10 -18.77 0.28
C PRO A 199 -19.22 -19.03 1.79
N LYS A 200 -19.43 -20.29 2.20
CA LYS A 200 -19.48 -20.67 3.62
C LYS A 200 -18.15 -20.45 4.33
N TRP A 201 -17.02 -20.78 3.69
CA TRP A 201 -15.70 -20.53 4.26
C TRP A 201 -15.40 -19.04 4.41
N VAL A 202 -15.75 -18.23 3.41
CA VAL A 202 -15.63 -16.77 3.46
C VAL A 202 -16.44 -16.21 4.62
N GLU A 203 -17.68 -16.68 4.83
CA GLU A 203 -18.51 -16.21 5.94
C GLU A 203 -17.95 -16.63 7.31
N GLN A 204 -17.43 -17.86 7.43
CA GLN A 204 -16.78 -18.31 8.66
C GLN A 204 -15.52 -17.48 8.96
N ALA A 205 -14.69 -17.21 7.96
CA ALA A 205 -13.50 -16.37 8.11
C ALA A 205 -13.88 -14.93 8.49
N ALA A 206 -14.88 -14.34 7.84
CA ALA A 206 -15.37 -13.00 8.17
C ALA A 206 -15.92 -12.93 9.61
N LYS A 207 -16.61 -13.98 10.09
CA LYS A 207 -17.05 -14.09 11.49
C LYS A 207 -15.87 -14.18 12.46
N GLY A 208 -14.86 -14.99 12.13
CA GLY A 208 -13.64 -15.11 12.94
C GLY A 208 -12.90 -13.78 13.07
N ILE A 209 -12.68 -13.09 11.95
CA ILE A 209 -12.08 -11.74 11.91
C ILE A 209 -12.87 -10.78 12.80
N TYR A 210 -14.20 -10.77 12.68
CA TYR A 210 -15.05 -9.89 13.47
C TYR A 210 -14.92 -10.18 14.98
N GLN A 211 -15.01 -11.46 15.37
CA GLN A 211 -14.94 -11.87 16.76
C GLN A 211 -13.59 -11.56 17.40
N GLU A 212 -12.50 -11.80 16.67
CA GLU A 212 -11.15 -11.51 17.17
C GLU A 212 -10.97 -10.01 17.41
N GLY A 213 -11.40 -9.17 16.47
CA GLY A 213 -11.30 -7.73 16.67
C GLY A 213 -12.20 -7.21 17.79
N LEU A 214 -13.35 -7.85 18.08
CA LEU A 214 -14.12 -7.55 19.29
C LEU A 214 -13.33 -7.83 20.57
N ASN A 215 -12.61 -8.97 20.62
CA ASN A 215 -11.76 -9.33 21.78
C ASN A 215 -10.64 -8.31 22.00
N LEU A 216 -10.17 -7.67 20.93
CA LEU A 216 -9.10 -6.67 20.94
C LEU A 216 -9.61 -5.22 21.09
N GLY A 217 -10.93 -5.00 21.19
CA GLY A 217 -11.53 -3.66 21.24
C GLY A 217 -11.53 -2.90 19.89
N LYS A 218 -11.23 -3.58 18.79
CA LYS A 218 -11.12 -3.05 17.42
C LYS A 218 -12.37 -3.31 16.59
N ARG A 219 -13.55 -3.01 17.16
CA ARG A 219 -14.87 -3.35 16.59
C ARG A 219 -15.06 -2.83 15.16
N VAL A 220 -14.69 -1.58 14.91
CA VAL A 220 -14.89 -0.87 13.64
C VAL A 220 -13.93 -1.41 12.58
N GLU A 221 -12.65 -1.54 12.92
CA GLU A 221 -11.63 -2.18 12.06
C GLU A 221 -12.09 -3.59 11.66
N ALA A 222 -12.56 -4.38 12.63
CA ALA A 222 -12.99 -5.75 12.43
C ALA A 222 -14.25 -5.86 11.56
N ALA A 223 -15.23 -4.99 11.78
CA ALA A 223 -16.44 -4.91 10.96
C ALA A 223 -16.10 -4.57 9.51
N TYR A 224 -15.17 -3.62 9.31
CA TYR A 224 -14.69 -3.24 7.99
C TYR A 224 -14.02 -4.42 7.27
N LEU A 225 -13.05 -5.08 7.91
CA LEU A 225 -12.32 -6.21 7.32
C LEU A 225 -13.26 -7.37 6.98
N ALA A 226 -14.15 -7.74 7.91
CA ALA A 226 -15.13 -8.80 7.71
C ALA A 226 -16.07 -8.47 6.53
N ARG A 227 -16.54 -7.23 6.42
CA ARG A 227 -17.37 -6.77 5.29
C ARG A 227 -16.59 -6.85 3.97
N LYS A 228 -15.36 -6.34 3.92
CA LYS A 228 -14.52 -6.38 2.71
C LYS A 228 -14.24 -7.81 2.23
N LEU A 229 -14.20 -8.79 3.14
CA LEU A 229 -14.08 -10.19 2.79
C LEU A 229 -15.43 -10.77 2.28
N ARG A 230 -16.56 -10.41 2.90
CA ARG A 230 -17.90 -10.81 2.43
C ARG A 230 -18.26 -10.29 1.04
N GLU A 231 -17.74 -9.12 0.65
CA GLU A 231 -17.95 -8.55 -0.70
C GLU A 231 -17.52 -9.49 -1.84
N VAL A 232 -16.60 -10.42 -1.57
CA VAL A 232 -16.12 -11.39 -2.56
C VAL A 232 -16.61 -12.82 -2.32
N LYS A 233 -17.58 -13.04 -1.42
CA LYS A 233 -18.00 -14.39 -1.02
C LYS A 233 -18.55 -15.24 -2.17
N ASP A 234 -19.25 -14.62 -3.10
CA ASP A 234 -19.90 -15.27 -4.25
C ASP A 234 -19.02 -15.16 -5.53
N LYS A 235 -17.76 -14.77 -5.38
CA LYS A 235 -16.80 -14.57 -6.47
C LYS A 235 -15.98 -15.82 -6.71
N GLN A 236 -15.20 -15.81 -7.80
CA GLN A 236 -14.31 -16.93 -8.10
C GLN A 236 -13.19 -17.05 -7.05
N GLN A 237 -12.66 -18.26 -6.85
CA GLN A 237 -11.63 -18.54 -5.84
C GLN A 237 -10.44 -17.58 -5.92
N HIS A 238 -9.98 -17.24 -7.14
CA HIS A 238 -8.84 -16.34 -7.33
C HIS A 238 -9.13 -14.91 -6.83
N GLU A 239 -10.37 -14.42 -6.93
CA GLU A 239 -10.78 -13.11 -6.39
C GLU A 239 -10.83 -13.13 -4.86
N ILE A 240 -11.30 -14.24 -4.28
CA ILE A 240 -11.30 -14.47 -2.82
C ILE A 240 -9.86 -14.46 -2.29
N VAL A 241 -8.96 -15.23 -2.92
CA VAL A 241 -7.54 -15.28 -2.55
C VAL A 241 -6.89 -13.90 -2.66
N ARG A 242 -7.14 -13.17 -3.76
CA ARG A 242 -6.63 -11.81 -3.94
C ARG A 242 -7.11 -10.88 -2.83
N ARG A 243 -8.38 -10.99 -2.41
CA ARG A 243 -8.92 -10.21 -1.29
C ARG A 243 -8.26 -10.59 0.03
N CYS A 244 -8.09 -11.88 0.33
CA CYS A 244 -7.43 -12.33 1.55
C CYS A 244 -6.00 -11.79 1.64
N ILE A 245 -5.21 -11.91 0.56
CA ILE A 245 -3.85 -11.36 0.48
C ILE A 245 -3.90 -9.85 0.71
N HIS A 246 -4.80 -9.14 0.03
CA HIS A 246 -4.94 -7.70 0.19
C HIS A 246 -5.22 -7.30 1.65
N LEU A 247 -6.18 -7.95 2.31
CA LEU A 247 -6.49 -7.66 3.72
C LEU A 247 -5.32 -8.00 4.65
N TYR A 248 -4.63 -9.12 4.40
CA TYR A 248 -3.46 -9.54 5.18
C TYR A 248 -2.30 -8.55 5.05
N THR A 249 -2.13 -7.92 3.89
CA THR A 249 -1.06 -6.93 3.68
C THR A 249 -1.31 -5.60 4.38
N LYS A 250 -2.56 -5.27 4.74
CA LYS A 250 -2.91 -4.01 5.42
C LYS A 250 -2.44 -4.00 6.87
N GLU A 251 -2.05 -2.82 7.36
CA GLU A 251 -1.84 -2.57 8.78
C GLU A 251 -3.12 -2.86 9.59
N THR A 252 -3.20 -4.05 10.17
CA THR A 252 -4.38 -4.59 10.86
C THR A 252 -4.00 -5.46 12.05
N PHE A 253 -5.01 -5.83 12.86
CA PHE A 253 -4.87 -6.79 13.96
C PHE A 253 -4.76 -8.27 13.56
N LEU A 254 -4.81 -8.62 12.27
CA LEU A 254 -4.78 -10.02 11.81
C LEU A 254 -3.37 -10.66 11.84
N TYR A 255 -2.63 -10.45 12.93
CA TYR A 255 -1.28 -11.00 13.14
C TYR A 255 -1.29 -12.34 13.88
#